data_AF-A0A9I9E4R9-F1
#
_entry.id   AF-A0A9I9E4R9-F1
#
_cell.length_a   1.000
_cell.length_b   1.000
_cell.length_c   1.000
_cell.angle_alpha   90.00
_cell.angle_beta   90.00
_cell.angle_gamma   90.00
#
_symmetry.space_group_name_H-M   'P 1'
#
loop_
_entity.id
_entity.type
_entity.pdbx_description
1 polymer ?
#
loop_
_entity_poly.entity_id
_entity_poly.type
_entity_poly.pdbx_seq_one_letter_code
_entity_poly.pdbx_strand_id
1 'polypeptide(L)'
;MPAVTLLCFAACFNLHNAASMPHLPGEGKLQTISQIPSPPSRTKKKIRFRPGTVALREIRNLQKSWNLLIPASCFIRAVKEVSNQLAPQITRWQAEALVALQE
;
A
#
# COMPACT_ATOMS: atom_id res chain seq x y z
N MET A 1 -22.74 17.83 -6.79
CA MET A 1 -21.98 16.57 -6.75
C MET A 1 -21.58 16.08 -8.16
N PRO A 2 -20.82 16.88 -8.94
CA PRO A 2 -19.93 16.26 -9.94
C PRO A 2 -18.51 16.87 -10.03
N ALA A 3 -18.16 17.87 -9.22
CA ALA A 3 -16.90 18.61 -9.40
C ALA A 3 -15.63 17.94 -8.81
N VAL A 4 -15.76 16.93 -7.95
CA VAL A 4 -14.59 16.33 -7.26
C VAL A 4 -13.94 15.21 -8.09
N THR A 5 -14.67 14.63 -9.04
CA THR A 5 -14.20 13.49 -9.83
C THR A 5 -13.19 13.88 -10.92
N LEU A 6 -13.26 15.11 -11.45
CA LEU A 6 -12.34 15.56 -12.51
C LEU A 6 -10.94 15.94 -12.01
N LEU A 7 -10.78 16.29 -10.72
CA LEU A 7 -9.46 16.69 -10.18
C LEU A 7 -8.54 15.49 -9.89
N CYS A 8 -9.07 14.28 -9.77
CA CYS A 8 -8.26 13.10 -9.45
C CYS A 8 -7.59 12.49 -10.69
N PHE A 9 -8.23 12.56 -11.86
CA PHE A 9 -7.70 11.96 -13.10
C PHE A 9 -6.52 12.75 -13.70
N ALA A 10 -6.43 14.06 -13.48
CA ALA A 10 -5.39 14.91 -14.07
C ALA A 10 -4.02 14.81 -13.36
N ALA A 11 -3.94 14.32 -12.12
CA ALA A 11 -2.69 14.31 -11.34
C ALA A 11 -1.75 13.13 -11.66
N CYS A 12 -2.23 12.07 -12.33
CA CYS A 12 -1.43 10.86 -12.55
C CYS A 12 -0.63 10.82 -13.86
N PHE A 13 -0.87 11.73 -14.82
CA PHE A 13 -0.20 11.64 -16.13
C PHE A 13 1.16 12.38 -16.20
N ASN A 14 1.49 13.24 -15.24
CA ASN A 14 2.59 14.20 -15.38
C ASN A 14 3.78 13.99 -14.41
N LEU A 15 4.14 12.74 -14.14
CA LEU A 15 5.34 12.42 -13.34
C LEU A 15 6.25 11.35 -13.98
N HIS A 16 6.09 11.09 -15.27
CA HIS A 16 6.91 10.12 -16.00
C HIS A 16 7.96 10.81 -16.89
N ASN A 17 8.66 11.86 -16.43
CA ASN A 17 9.88 12.30 -17.09
C ASN A 17 10.72 13.27 -16.23
N ALA A 18 11.83 12.81 -15.64
CA ALA A 18 13.02 13.60 -15.30
C ALA A 18 14.09 12.71 -14.64
N ALA A 19 14.62 11.76 -15.39
CA ALA A 19 15.91 11.14 -15.08
C ALA A 19 17.01 11.98 -15.75
N SER A 20 17.82 12.70 -14.96
CA SER A 20 19.21 13.08 -15.26
C SER A 20 19.81 13.89 -14.11
N MET A 21 20.83 13.33 -13.45
CA MET A 21 21.66 13.99 -12.44
C MET A 21 23.08 14.13 -13.00
N PRO A 22 23.72 15.32 -13.00
CA PRO A 22 25.14 15.46 -13.27
C PRO A 22 25.99 15.23 -11.99
N HIS A 23 27.15 14.63 -12.19
CA HIS A 23 28.20 14.43 -11.18
C HIS A 23 28.97 15.72 -10.89
N LEU A 24 29.23 16.02 -9.61
CA LEU A 24 30.18 17.05 -9.18
C LEU A 24 31.30 16.41 -8.31
N PRO A 25 32.58 16.73 -8.56
CA PRO A 25 33.71 16.21 -7.80
C PRO A 25 34.19 17.14 -6.68
N GLY A 26 34.70 16.53 -5.61
CA GLY A 26 35.70 17.09 -4.69
C GLY A 26 35.13 17.83 -3.48
N GLU A 27 35.60 17.48 -2.27
CA GLU A 27 36.32 18.35 -1.33
C GLU A 27 36.71 17.58 -0.04
N GLY A 28 37.98 17.68 0.38
CA GLY A 28 38.37 17.72 1.79
C GLY A 28 38.42 16.42 2.61
N LYS A 29 39.54 15.68 2.51
CA LYS A 29 39.96 14.74 3.56
C LYS A 29 40.65 15.53 4.69
N LEU A 30 39.92 15.87 5.74
CA LEU A 30 40.48 16.37 7.00
C LEU A 30 39.46 16.14 8.11
N GLN A 31 39.69 15.13 8.95
CA GLN A 31 39.96 15.29 10.38
C GLN A 31 39.68 13.98 11.13
N THR A 32 40.77 13.46 11.71
CA THR A 32 40.71 12.63 12.90
C THR A 32 40.08 13.47 14.00
N ILE A 33 38.91 13.05 14.49
CA ILE A 33 38.43 13.41 15.83
C ILE A 33 38.09 12.10 16.52
N SER A 34 38.87 11.86 17.56
CA SER A 34 38.75 10.88 18.62
C SER A 34 37.37 10.25 18.80
N GLN A 35 37.39 8.93 18.94
CA GLN A 35 36.29 8.13 19.45
C GLN A 35 35.63 8.81 20.66
N ILE A 36 34.43 9.36 20.45
CA ILE A 36 33.48 9.59 21.53
C ILE A 36 32.85 8.22 21.76
N PRO A 37 33.00 7.57 22.93
CA PRO A 37 32.23 6.38 23.22
C PRO A 37 30.76 6.78 23.16
N SER A 38 30.05 6.25 22.16
CA SER A 38 28.61 6.45 22.06
C SER A 38 27.98 5.93 23.35
N PRO A 39 27.13 6.73 24.02
CA PRO A 39 26.44 6.26 25.22
C PRO A 39 25.68 4.98 24.85
N PRO A 40 25.66 3.95 25.73
CA PRO A 40 25.02 2.69 25.43
C PRO A 40 23.62 2.97 24.90
N SER A 41 23.34 2.49 23.70
CA SER A 41 22.07 2.71 23.00
C SER A 41 20.95 2.35 23.96
N ARG A 42 20.32 3.37 24.54
CA ARG A 42 19.20 3.20 25.45
C ARG A 42 18.11 2.59 24.61
N THR A 43 17.93 1.27 24.70
CA THR A 43 16.94 0.52 23.93
C THR A 43 15.61 1.22 24.11
N LYS A 44 15.16 1.93 23.06
CA LYS A 44 13.95 2.77 23.14
C LYS A 44 12.82 1.85 23.59
N LYS A 45 12.24 2.13 24.76
CA LYS A 45 11.13 1.33 25.31
C LYS A 45 10.05 1.27 24.24
N LYS A 46 9.57 0.05 23.91
CA LYS A 46 8.50 -0.14 22.93
C LYS A 46 7.23 0.55 23.46
N ILE A 47 6.88 1.69 22.89
CA ILE A 47 5.66 2.43 23.25
C ILE A 47 4.47 1.58 22.81
N ARG A 48 3.57 1.26 23.74
CA ARG A 48 2.30 0.61 23.46
C ARG A 48 1.23 1.68 23.21
N PHE A 49 0.49 1.54 22.12
CA PHE A 49 -0.63 2.44 21.83
C PHE A 49 -1.80 2.16 22.78
N ARG A 50 -2.56 3.21 23.14
CA ARG A 50 -3.81 3.06 23.89
C ARG A 50 -4.81 2.25 23.06
N PRO A 51 -5.66 1.42 23.70
CA PRO A 51 -6.72 0.71 22.98
C PRO A 51 -7.55 1.70 22.15
N GLY A 52 -7.95 1.29 20.95
CA GLY A 52 -8.66 2.15 19.98
C GLY A 52 -7.77 3.04 19.11
N THR A 53 -6.55 3.39 19.53
CA THR A 53 -5.66 4.26 18.72
C THR A 53 -5.26 3.62 17.39
N VAL A 54 -4.99 2.31 17.40
CA VAL A 54 -4.66 1.55 16.17
C VAL A 54 -5.90 1.38 15.31
N ALA A 55 -7.05 1.05 15.90
CA ALA A 55 -8.32 0.89 15.19
C ALA A 55 -8.74 2.17 14.43
N LEU A 56 -8.67 3.34 15.08
CA LEU A 56 -8.99 4.62 14.42
C LEU A 56 -8.02 4.95 13.28
N ARG A 57 -6.74 4.54 13.39
CA ARG A 57 -5.77 4.68 12.32
C ARG A 57 -6.11 3.79 11.13
N GLU A 58 -6.45 2.53 11.40
CA GLU A 58 -6.89 1.55 10.40
C GLU A 58 -8.14 2.04 9.66
N ILE A 59 -9.16 2.49 10.38
CA ILE A 59 -10.42 3.01 9.82
C ILE A 59 -10.14 4.17 8.86
N ARG A 60 -9.35 5.16 9.27
CA ARG A 60 -9.00 6.30 8.41
C ARG A 60 -8.20 5.87 7.18
N ASN A 61 -7.37 4.83 7.29
CA ASN A 61 -6.61 4.29 6.17
C ASN A 61 -7.52 3.55 5.17
N LEU A 62 -8.36 2.64 5.67
CA LEU A 62 -9.31 1.86 4.88
C LEU A 62 -10.41 2.70 4.24
N GLN A 63 -10.73 3.86 4.81
CA GLN A 63 -11.68 4.81 4.19
C GLN A 63 -11.02 5.73 3.16
N LYS A 64 -9.69 5.84 3.17
CA LYS A 64 -8.94 6.68 2.21
C LYS A 64 -8.69 5.95 0.89
N SER A 65 -8.51 4.63 0.95
CA SER A 65 -8.34 3.75 -0.21
C SER A 65 -9.54 2.82 -0.36
N TRP A 66 -9.91 2.46 -1.58
CA TRP A 66 -11.02 1.52 -1.84
C TRP A 66 -10.52 0.11 -2.19
N ASN A 67 -9.28 -0.24 -1.81
CA ASN A 67 -8.71 -1.54 -2.16
C ASN A 67 -9.52 -2.69 -1.56
N LEU A 68 -9.66 -3.77 -2.34
CA LEU A 68 -10.28 -5.02 -1.90
C LEU A 68 -9.60 -5.54 -0.61
N LEU A 69 -10.37 -5.62 0.48
CA LEU A 69 -9.86 -6.11 1.77
C LEU A 69 -9.73 -7.64 1.80
N ILE A 70 -10.55 -8.34 1.03
CA ILE A 70 -10.52 -9.80 0.93
C ILE A 70 -9.53 -10.17 -0.19
N PRO A 71 -8.52 -11.02 0.08
CA PRO A 71 -7.61 -11.50 -0.94
C PRO A 71 -8.37 -12.23 -2.05
N ALA A 72 -8.09 -11.89 -3.30
CA ALA A 72 -8.76 -12.47 -4.47
C ALA A 72 -8.71 -14.01 -4.49
N SER A 73 -7.62 -14.63 -4.02
CA SER A 73 -7.50 -16.10 -3.98
C SER A 73 -8.54 -16.77 -3.09
N CYS A 74 -8.90 -16.17 -1.94
CA CYS A 74 -9.91 -16.70 -1.04
C CYS A 74 -11.29 -16.56 -1.66
N PHE A 75 -11.59 -15.38 -2.19
CA PHE A 75 -12.87 -15.07 -2.83
C PHE A 75 -13.14 -15.96 -4.05
N ILE A 76 -12.16 -16.12 -4.94
CA ILE A 76 -12.30 -16.95 -6.15
C ILE A 76 -12.58 -18.42 -5.79
N ARG A 77 -11.96 -18.95 -4.73
CA ARG A 77 -12.23 -20.33 -4.27
C ARG A 77 -13.68 -20.47 -3.81
N ALA A 78 -14.17 -19.51 -3.03
CA ALA A 78 -15.57 -19.50 -2.57
C ALA A 78 -16.57 -19.40 -3.73
N VAL A 79 -16.32 -18.50 -4.69
CA VAL A 79 -17.18 -18.36 -5.89
C VAL A 79 -17.26 -19.67 -6.68
N LYS A 80 -16.12 -20.34 -6.89
CA LYS A 80 -16.09 -21.63 -7.60
C LYS A 80 -16.80 -22.73 -6.82
N GLU A 81 -16.67 -22.76 -5.50
CA GLU A 81 -17.36 -23.72 -4.65
C GLU A 81 -18.88 -23.59 -4.77
N VAL A 82 -19.40 -22.37 -4.59
CA VAL A 82 -20.84 -22.07 -4.69
C VAL A 82 -21.35 -22.35 -6.10
N SER A 83 -20.61 -21.94 -7.14
CA SER A 83 -21.01 -22.19 -8.52
C SER A 83 -21.05 -23.67 -8.85
N ASN A 84 -20.12 -24.48 -8.34
CA ASN A 84 -20.13 -25.92 -8.62
C ASN A 84 -21.35 -26.60 -7.99
N GLN A 85 -21.89 -26.06 -6.89
CA GLN A 85 -23.11 -26.55 -6.26
C GLN A 85 -24.38 -26.16 -7.05
N LEU A 86 -24.42 -24.94 -7.62
CA LEU A 86 -25.61 -24.43 -8.33
C LEU A 86 -25.65 -24.79 -9.83
N ALA A 87 -24.50 -24.79 -10.49
CA ALA A 87 -24.38 -24.94 -11.94
C ALA A 87 -23.06 -25.62 -12.32
N PRO A 88 -22.96 -26.96 -12.16
CA PRO A 88 -21.72 -27.71 -12.39
C PRO A 88 -21.23 -27.66 -13.85
N GLN A 89 -22.08 -27.28 -14.80
CA GLN A 89 -21.71 -27.10 -16.20
C GLN A 89 -20.79 -25.89 -16.46
N ILE A 90 -20.74 -24.90 -15.54
CA ILE A 90 -19.96 -23.67 -15.69
C ILE A 90 -18.58 -23.88 -15.06
N THR A 91 -17.60 -24.23 -15.90
CA THR A 91 -16.22 -24.53 -15.44
C THR A 91 -15.23 -23.40 -15.65
N ARG A 92 -15.55 -22.42 -16.52
CA ARG A 92 -14.68 -21.29 -16.87
C ARG A 92 -15.25 -19.97 -16.39
N TRP A 93 -14.37 -19.10 -15.92
CA TRP A 93 -14.69 -17.79 -15.38
C TRP A 93 -13.82 -16.73 -16.03
N GLN A 94 -14.45 -15.60 -16.39
CA GLN A 94 -13.74 -14.42 -16.84
C GLN A 94 -13.12 -13.70 -15.64
N ALA A 95 -11.87 -13.23 -15.77
CA ALA A 95 -11.18 -12.55 -14.68
C ALA A 95 -11.92 -11.28 -14.24
N GLU A 96 -12.42 -10.47 -15.18
CA GLU A 96 -13.20 -9.27 -14.89
C GLU A 96 -14.52 -9.57 -14.18
N ALA A 97 -15.19 -10.68 -14.50
CA ALA A 97 -16.42 -11.08 -13.82
C ALA A 97 -16.16 -11.43 -12.35
N LEU A 98 -15.02 -12.08 -12.05
CA LEU A 98 -14.65 -12.40 -10.68
C LEU A 98 -14.34 -11.15 -9.85
N VAL A 99 -13.75 -10.12 -10.47
CA VAL A 99 -13.50 -8.82 -9.82
C VAL A 99 -14.83 -8.09 -9.62
N ALA A 100 -15.68 -8.02 -10.66
CA ALA A 100 -16.98 -7.35 -10.59
C ALA A 100 -17.97 -7.97 -9.59
N LEU A 101 -17.80 -9.24 -9.23
CA LEU A 101 -18.56 -9.88 -8.14
C LEU A 101 -18.14 -9.40 -6.75
N GLN A 102 -16.92 -8.85 -6.62
CA GLN A 102 -16.34 -8.42 -5.34
C GLN A 102 -16.37 -6.89 -5.16
N GLU A 103 -16.22 -6.12 -6.25
CA GLU A 103 -16.40 -4.66 -6.29
C GLU A 103 -17.82 -4.24 -5.90
#